data_AF-A0A944EYR4-F1
#
_entry.id   AF-A0A944EYR4-F1
#
_cell.length_a   1.000
_cell.length_b   1.000
_cell.length_c   1.000
_cell.angle_alpha   90.00
_cell.angle_beta   90.00
_cell.angle_gamma   90.00
#
_symmetry.space_group_name_H-M   'P 1'
#
loop_
_entity.id
_entity.type
_entity.pdbx_description
1 polymer ?
#
loop_
_entity_poly.entity_id
_entity_poly.type
_entity_poly.pdbx_seq_one_letter_code
_entity_poly.pdbx_strand_id
1 'polypeptide(L)'
;MTSSAEQLTPARPWGAGRLAPYPATVHRPHATVSIDPLTQIGEFRDRLGQVVEMGKHGTSSGTETSTTTNSDSAPDQGHDQDSHQD
;
A
#
# COMPACT_ATOMS: atom_id res chain seq x y z
N MET A 1 -54.69 27.94 28.12
CA MET A 1 -53.23 27.71 28.18
C MET A 1 -52.83 27.11 26.85
N THR A 2 -52.30 27.91 25.92
CA THR A 2 -51.98 27.45 24.57
C THR A 2 -50.47 27.23 24.51
N SER A 3 -50.05 25.97 24.41
CA SER A 3 -48.64 25.61 24.31
C SER A 3 -48.12 25.95 22.92
N SER A 4 -47.11 26.81 22.85
CA SER A 4 -46.42 27.16 21.61
C SER A 4 -45.48 26.00 21.27
N ALA A 5 -45.78 25.24 20.22
CA ALA A 5 -44.82 24.26 19.70
C ALA A 5 -43.61 25.01 19.13
N GLU A 6 -42.45 24.89 19.77
CA GLU A 6 -41.20 25.40 19.21
C GLU A 6 -40.92 24.72 17.87
N GLN A 7 -40.88 25.52 16.81
CA GLN A 7 -40.40 25.06 15.50
C GLN A 7 -38.91 24.73 15.60
N LEU A 8 -38.59 23.45 15.72
CA LEU A 8 -37.22 22.96 15.58
C LEU A 8 -36.76 23.18 14.14
N THR A 9 -35.80 24.09 13.95
CA THR A 9 -35.11 24.23 12.67
C THR A 9 -34.22 23.00 12.50
N PRO A 10 -34.36 22.21 11.42
CA PRO A 10 -33.52 21.04 11.24
C PRO A 10 -32.05 21.48 11.11
N ALA A 11 -31.25 21.13 12.11
CA ALA A 11 -29.82 21.36 12.07
C ALA A 11 -29.21 20.54 10.93
N ARG A 12 -28.33 21.17 10.15
CA ARG A 12 -27.66 20.49 9.05
C ARG A 12 -26.85 19.31 9.62
N PRO A 13 -26.98 18.08 9.09
CA PRO A 13 -26.21 16.96 9.57
C PRO A 13 -24.72 17.25 9.45
N TRP A 14 -23.96 16.91 10.50
CA TRP A 14 -22.50 17.06 10.58
C TRP A 14 -21.77 16.63 9.31
N GLY A 15 -22.22 15.53 8.68
CA GLY A 15 -21.59 14.98 7.49
C GLY A 15 -21.77 15.81 6.23
N ALA A 16 -22.82 16.62 6.12
CA ALA A 16 -23.12 17.40 4.91
C ALA A 16 -22.14 18.55 4.69
N GLY A 17 -21.47 19.04 5.74
CA GLY A 17 -20.39 20.02 5.63
C GLY A 17 -19.04 19.44 5.20
N ARG A 18 -18.95 18.10 5.11
CA ARG A 18 -17.69 17.36 4.85
C ARG A 18 -17.68 16.61 3.54
N LEU A 19 -18.80 16.65 2.81
CA LEU A 19 -18.84 16.16 1.44
C LEU A 19 -17.98 17.09 0.58
N ALA A 20 -16.87 16.55 0.08
CA ALA A 20 -16.07 17.15 -0.96
C ALA A 20 -16.11 16.23 -2.19
N PRO A 21 -15.96 16.76 -3.41
CA PRO A 21 -15.71 15.93 -4.58
C PRO A 21 -14.53 14.99 -4.32
N TYR A 22 -14.62 13.77 -4.83
CA TYR A 22 -13.46 12.88 -4.84
C TYR A 22 -12.30 13.57 -5.56
N PRO A 23 -11.05 13.36 -5.09
CA PRO A 23 -9.88 13.83 -5.82
C PRO A 23 -9.95 13.33 -7.26
N ALA A 24 -9.66 14.21 -8.23
CA ALA A 24 -9.61 13.82 -9.62
C ALA A 24 -8.58 12.69 -9.80
N THR A 25 -9.00 11.56 -10.37
CA THR A 25 -8.08 10.49 -10.72
C THR A 25 -7.24 10.95 -11.90
N VAL A 26 -5.93 11.02 -11.72
CA VAL A 26 -4.99 11.34 -12.79
C VAL A 26 -4.52 10.03 -13.43
N HIS A 27 -4.75 9.86 -14.72
CA HIS A 27 -4.19 8.72 -15.45
C HIS A 27 -2.67 8.91 -15.59
N ARG A 28 -1.88 7.99 -15.02
CA ARG A 28 -0.44 7.98 -15.23
C ARG A 28 -0.13 7.12 -16.47
N PRO A 29 0.73 7.60 -17.39
CA PRO A 29 1.15 6.77 -18.51
C PRO A 29 1.86 5.52 -17.98
N HIS A 30 1.69 4.41 -18.69
CA HIS A 30 2.42 3.18 -18.41
C HIS A 30 3.91 3.42 -18.64
N ALA A 31 4.73 3.14 -17.62
CA ALA A 31 6.17 3.08 -17.78
C ALA A 31 6.53 1.66 -18.25
N THR A 32 7.19 1.55 -19.39
CA THR A 32 7.70 0.27 -19.90
C THR A 32 9.17 0.13 -19.54
N VAL A 33 9.54 -1.05 -19.05
CA VAL A 33 10.95 -1.46 -18.86
C VAL A 33 11.36 -2.23 -20.11
N SER A 34 12.50 -1.87 -20.71
CA SER A 34 13.11 -2.69 -21.78
C SER A 34 14.21 -3.56 -21.20
N ILE A 35 14.47 -4.71 -21.81
CA ILE A 35 15.63 -5.53 -21.46
C ILE A 35 16.78 -5.16 -22.39
N ASP A 36 17.94 -4.81 -21.84
CA ASP A 36 19.17 -4.68 -22.62
C ASP A 36 19.58 -6.08 -23.13
N PRO A 37 19.67 -6.30 -24.46
CA PRO A 37 20.00 -7.61 -25.00
C PRO A 37 21.41 -8.08 -24.64
N LEU A 38 22.36 -7.18 -24.35
CA LEU A 38 23.73 -7.53 -24.02
C LEU A 38 23.86 -7.97 -22.56
N THR A 39 23.31 -7.19 -21.64
CA THR A 39 23.46 -7.43 -20.19
C THR A 39 22.33 -8.28 -19.60
N GLN A 40 21.20 -8.41 -20.30
CA GLN A 40 19.98 -9.07 -19.81
C GLN A 40 19.41 -8.42 -18.53
N ILE A 41 19.65 -7.11 -18.36
CA ILE A 41 19.15 -6.31 -17.24
C ILE A 41 18.05 -5.36 -17.74
N GLY A 42 17.12 -5.01 -16.85
CA GLY A 42 16.09 -4.02 -17.12
C GLY A 42 16.65 -2.59 -17.22
N GLU A 43 16.39 -1.92 -18.33
CA GLU A 43 16.61 -0.50 -18.53
C GLU A 43 15.33 0.29 -18.28
N PHE A 44 15.38 1.23 -17.35
CA PHE A 44 14.30 2.17 -17.07
C PHE A 44 14.62 3.51 -17.73
N ARG A 45 13.61 4.16 -18.32
CA ARG A 45 13.76 5.48 -18.94
C ARG A 45 12.81 6.52 -18.34
N ASP A 46 13.28 7.75 -18.22
CA ASP A 46 12.43 8.88 -17.85
C ASP A 46 11.54 9.33 -19.03
N ARG A 47 10.77 10.40 -18.81
CA ARG A 47 9.89 10.96 -19.86
C ARG A 47 10.67 11.59 -21.03
N LEU A 48 11.96 11.88 -20.85
CA LEU A 48 12.87 12.41 -21.85
C LEU A 48 13.68 11.29 -22.54
N GLY A 49 13.39 10.03 -22.22
CA GLY A 49 14.06 8.85 -22.77
C GLY A 49 15.44 8.58 -22.18
N GLN A 50 15.86 9.30 -21.13
CA GLN A 50 17.15 9.09 -20.48
C GLN A 50 17.10 7.85 -19.60
N VAL A 51 18.14 7.03 -19.65
CA VAL A 51 18.27 5.86 -18.77
C VAL A 51 18.38 6.34 -17.33
N VAL A 52 17.54 5.77 -16.46
CA VAL A 52 17.53 6.07 -15.03
C VAL A 52 17.82 4.79 -14.28
N GLU A 53 18.71 4.88 -13.30
CA GLU A 53 18.92 3.79 -12.36
C GLU A 53 17.73 3.76 -11.38
N MET A 54 16.96 2.68 -11.41
CA MET A 54 16.01 2.40 -10.34
C MET A 54 16.86 1.91 -9.16
N GLY A 55 17.03 2.75 -8.14
CA GLY A 55 17.96 2.50 -7.04
C GLY A 55 17.79 1.13 -6.40
N LYS A 56 18.77 0.72 -5.58
CA LYS A 56 18.84 -0.61 -4.97
C LYS A 56 17.50 -0.99 -4.33
N HIS A 57 16.85 -2.02 -4.88
CA HIS A 57 15.67 -2.60 -4.26
C HIS A 57 16.15 -3.50 -3.13
N GLY A 58 15.81 -3.12 -1.89
CA GLY A 58 16.11 -3.96 -0.73
C GLY A 58 15.45 -5.32 -0.91
N THR A 59 16.25 -6.36 -0.82
CA THR A 59 15.75 -7.74 -0.80
C THR A 59 15.61 -8.15 0.65
N SER A 60 14.40 -8.55 1.02
CA SER A 60 14.12 -9.11 2.34
C SER A 60 14.53 -10.56 2.38
N SER A 61 15.28 -10.97 3.40
CA SER A 61 15.50 -12.37 3.73
C SER A 61 15.08 -12.64 5.17
N GLY A 62 14.42 -13.78 5.40
CA GLY A 62 14.08 -14.30 6.72
C GLY A 62 14.15 -15.84 6.72
N THR A 63 14.38 -16.42 7.89
CA THR A 63 14.44 -17.88 8.06
C THR A 63 13.08 -18.41 8.48
N GLU A 64 12.41 -19.14 7.59
CA GLU A 64 11.10 -19.74 7.88
C GLU A 64 11.17 -20.75 9.04
N THR A 65 10.15 -20.74 9.91
CA THR A 65 10.02 -21.72 11.01
C THR A 65 9.38 -23.02 10.52
N SER A 66 9.81 -24.15 11.08
CA SER A 66 9.31 -25.47 10.67
C SER A 66 7.87 -25.69 11.13
N THR A 67 6.97 -26.06 10.22
CA THR A 67 5.58 -26.38 10.55
C THR A 67 5.50 -27.72 11.30
N THR A 68 4.97 -27.72 12.52
CA THR A 68 4.71 -28.92 13.31
C THR A 68 3.22 -29.26 13.31
N THR A 69 2.85 -30.52 13.08
CA THR A 69 1.44 -30.98 13.01
C THR A 69 1.03 -31.87 14.19
N ASN A 70 1.92 -32.11 15.16
CA ASN A 70 1.63 -32.90 16.36
C ASN A 70 1.51 -31.99 17.60
N SER A 71 0.29 -31.72 18.03
CA SER A 71 -0.01 -30.81 19.15
C SER A 71 0.38 -31.34 20.55
N ASP A 72 0.95 -32.54 20.66
CA ASP A 72 1.07 -33.23 21.94
C ASP A 72 2.41 -33.05 22.67
N SER A 73 3.47 -32.52 22.03
CA SER A 73 4.77 -32.36 22.74
C SER A 73 5.82 -31.44 22.09
N ALA A 74 5.59 -30.82 20.94
CA ALA A 74 6.59 -29.95 20.33
C ALA A 74 6.38 -28.48 20.73
N PRO A 75 7.38 -27.76 21.27
CA PRO A 75 7.29 -26.33 21.46
C PRO A 75 7.15 -25.63 20.10
N ASP A 76 6.19 -24.71 20.00
CA ASP A 76 6.01 -23.86 18.83
C ASP A 76 7.32 -23.14 18.52
N GLN A 77 7.74 -23.19 17.26
CA GLN A 77 8.95 -22.50 16.80
C GLN A 77 8.73 -20.99 16.65
N GLY A 78 7.48 -20.52 16.79
CA GLY A 78 7.11 -19.12 16.68
C GLY A 78 7.17 -18.62 15.24
N HIS A 79 7.24 -17.30 15.06
CA HIS A 79 7.44 -16.64 13.77
C HIS A 79 8.91 -16.30 13.56
N ASP A 80 9.35 -16.21 12.31
CA ASP A 80 10.71 -15.75 11.97
C ASP A 80 10.98 -14.38 12.63
N GLN A 81 12.12 -14.26 13.31
CA GLN A 81 12.52 -13.03 14.01
C GLN A 81 13.71 -12.35 13.35
N ASP A 82 14.35 -13.01 12.39
CA ASP A 82 15.47 -12.49 11.62
C ASP A 82 14.97 -11.85 10.33
N SER A 83 14.49 -10.60 10.43
CA SER A 83 14.23 -9.81 9.23
C SER A 83 15.47 -9.01 8.85
N HIS A 84 16.11 -9.38 7.74
CA HIS A 84 17.22 -8.64 7.16
C HIS A 84 16.79 -8.00 5.84
N GLN A 85 17.06 -6.70 5.73
CA GLN A 85 16.86 -5.89 4.53
C GLN A 85 18.21 -5.26 4.17
N ASP A 86 18.60 -5.36 2.91
CA ASP A 86 19.76 -4.64 2.34
C ASP A 86 19.38 -3.21 1.92
#